data_AF-A0ABD1WCF6-F1
#
_entry.id   AF-A0ABD1WCF6-F1
#
_cell.length_a   1.000
_cell.length_b   1.000
_cell.length_c   1.000
_cell.angle_alpha   90.00
_cell.angle_beta   90.00
_cell.angle_gamma   90.00
#
_symmetry.space_group_name_H-M   'P 1'
#
loop_
_entity.id
_entity.type
_entity.pdbx_description
1 polymer ?
#
loop_
_entity_poly.entity_id
_entity_poly.type
_entity_poly.pdbx_seq_one_letter_code
_entity_poly.pdbx_strand_id
1 'polypeptide(L)'
;MVLPARLMVYFIEQVHLDYLEAGADIIITASYQATIQGFKAKGFSQEESENLLRKSVAIAFAASVGSYGAYLADGSEYSGDYGDAMDLEFLKNFHRRRVKVLADSGPDLVAFETVPNKLEAEAFAQLLEEEDINIPAWMSFNSKDGVDVVSGDSLPECVAIAQLCKKIVAVGINCTPPRFIRDLILSVKTVTTKPILIYPNSGESYDADRKEWVQNTGVSDTDFVSYVNKWCEVGASLVGGCCRTTPNTIRAIYRTLSSRSSAPS
;
A
#
# COMPACT_ATOMS: atom_id res chain seq x y z
N MET A 1 -13.98 25.42 -12.57
CA MET A 1 -14.30 24.70 -13.81
C MET A 1 -14.30 23.21 -13.45
N VAL A 2 -15.47 22.57 -13.33
CA VAL A 2 -15.55 21.15 -12.96
C VAL A 2 -15.29 20.34 -14.23
N LEU A 3 -14.21 19.58 -14.28
CA LEU A 3 -13.92 18.70 -15.42
C LEU A 3 -15.04 17.65 -15.51
N PRO A 4 -15.51 17.29 -16.72
CA PRO A 4 -16.50 16.23 -16.87
C PRO A 4 -15.99 14.92 -16.25
N ALA A 5 -16.85 14.14 -15.57
CA ALA A 5 -16.46 12.90 -14.90
C ALA A 5 -15.72 11.90 -15.83
N ARG A 6 -16.07 11.88 -17.12
CA ARG A 6 -15.35 11.08 -18.14
C ARG A 6 -13.90 11.50 -18.34
N LEU A 7 -13.63 12.80 -18.26
CA LEU A 7 -12.27 13.35 -18.39
C LEU A 7 -11.41 13.03 -17.17
N MET A 8 -12.02 12.88 -15.98
CA MET A 8 -11.30 12.51 -14.76
C MET A 8 -10.88 11.04 -14.76
N VAL A 9 -11.74 10.13 -15.24
CA VAL A 9 -11.39 8.71 -15.39
C VAL A 9 -10.25 8.53 -16.40
N TYR A 10 -10.27 9.28 -17.50
CA TYR A 10 -9.19 9.28 -18.49
C TYR A 10 -7.82 9.59 -17.89
N PHE A 11 -7.72 10.55 -16.96
CA PHE A 11 -6.43 10.87 -16.33
C PHE A 11 -5.92 9.73 -15.43
N ILE A 12 -6.81 9.00 -14.75
CA ILE A 12 -6.40 7.85 -13.93
C ILE A 12 -5.90 6.72 -14.85
N GLU A 13 -6.63 6.44 -15.94
CA GLU A 13 -6.21 5.48 -16.97
C GLU A 13 -4.85 5.84 -17.56
N GLN A 14 -4.65 7.12 -17.92
CA GLN A 14 -3.37 7.58 -18.46
C GLN A 14 -2.23 7.40 -17.46
N VAL A 15 -2.42 7.72 -16.18
CA VAL A 15 -1.38 7.51 -15.16
C VAL A 15 -1.06 6.02 -15.01
N HIS A 16 -2.06 5.14 -15.02
CA HIS A 16 -1.84 3.70 -14.99
C HIS A 16 -1.06 3.22 -16.22
N LEU A 17 -1.39 3.71 -17.41
CA LEU A 17 -0.65 3.43 -18.64
C LEU A 17 0.79 3.92 -18.56
N ASP A 18 1.05 5.13 -18.06
CA ASP A 18 2.39 5.67 -17.92
C ASP A 18 3.28 4.78 -17.02
N TYR A 19 2.70 4.19 -15.97
CA TYR A 19 3.40 3.23 -15.10
C TYR A 19 3.64 1.88 -15.78
N LEU A 20 2.69 1.35 -16.55
CA LEU A 20 2.86 0.14 -17.35
C LEU A 20 3.94 0.35 -18.42
N GLU A 21 3.93 1.48 -19.14
CA GLU A 21 4.96 1.86 -20.12
C GLU A 21 6.33 2.11 -19.49
N ALA A 22 6.38 2.42 -18.19
CA ALA A 22 7.61 2.47 -17.42
C ALA A 22 8.17 1.08 -17.07
N GLY A 23 7.39 0.01 -17.25
CA GLY A 23 7.79 -1.36 -16.96
C GLY A 23 7.24 -1.91 -15.64
N ALA A 24 6.16 -1.35 -15.10
CA ALA A 24 5.44 -1.96 -14.00
C ALA A 24 4.71 -3.24 -14.46
N ASP A 25 4.86 -4.33 -13.72
CA ASP A 25 4.07 -5.56 -13.91
C ASP A 25 2.70 -5.49 -13.21
N ILE A 26 2.60 -4.69 -12.14
CA ILE A 26 1.41 -4.57 -11.31
C ILE A 26 1.10 -3.09 -11.08
N ILE A 27 -0.16 -2.71 -11.32
CA ILE A 27 -0.72 -1.41 -10.97
C ILE A 27 -1.80 -1.57 -9.90
N ILE A 28 -1.85 -0.61 -8.99
CA ILE A 28 -2.76 -0.59 -7.85
C ILE A 28 -3.87 0.45 -8.10
N THR A 29 -5.11 0.12 -7.77
CA THR A 29 -6.28 1.01 -7.95
C THR A 29 -6.13 2.32 -7.17
N ALA A 30 -6.78 3.38 -7.66
CA ALA A 30 -6.92 4.65 -6.95
C ALA A 30 -7.98 4.62 -5.81
N SER A 31 -7.97 3.58 -4.97
CA SER A 31 -8.98 3.35 -3.91
C SER A 31 -8.45 3.39 -2.47
N TYR A 32 -7.19 3.76 -2.26
CA TYR A 32 -6.53 3.81 -0.94
C TYR A 32 -7.39 4.49 0.15
N GLN A 33 -7.80 5.75 -0.08
CA GLN A 33 -8.67 6.53 0.81
C GLN A 33 -10.16 6.47 0.42
N ALA A 34 -10.52 5.68 -0.60
CA ALA A 34 -11.92 5.58 -1.03
C ALA A 34 -12.70 4.73 -0.01
N THR A 35 -13.46 5.37 0.87
CA THR A 35 -14.31 4.70 1.85
C THR A 35 -15.76 5.12 1.68
N ILE A 36 -16.69 4.21 2.01
CA ILE A 36 -18.13 4.50 1.91
C ILE A 36 -18.48 5.65 2.87
N GLN A 37 -17.88 5.66 4.05
CA GLN A 37 -18.03 6.69 5.07
C GLN A 37 -17.49 8.04 4.57
N GLY A 38 -16.29 8.06 3.97
CA GLY A 38 -15.66 9.27 3.42
C GLY A 38 -16.44 9.85 2.23
N PHE A 39 -17.01 9.00 1.38
CA PHE A 39 -17.89 9.44 0.30
C PHE A 39 -19.24 9.94 0.81
N LYS A 40 -19.86 9.26 1.79
CA LYS A 40 -21.10 9.74 2.45
C LYS A 40 -20.92 11.11 3.09
N ALA A 41 -19.78 11.36 3.75
CA ALA A 41 -19.43 12.67 4.30
C ALA A 41 -19.32 13.77 3.23
N LYS A 42 -19.06 13.40 1.96
CA LYS A 42 -19.03 14.31 0.80
C LYS A 42 -20.37 14.39 0.05
N GLY A 43 -21.43 13.77 0.57
CA GLY A 43 -22.79 13.84 0.01
C GLY A 43 -23.14 12.74 -0.99
N PHE A 44 -22.29 11.73 -1.19
CA PHE A 44 -22.62 10.59 -2.04
C PHE A 44 -23.51 9.58 -1.30
N SER A 45 -24.44 8.96 -2.02
CA SER A 45 -25.17 7.81 -1.51
C SER A 45 -24.26 6.59 -1.35
N GLN A 46 -24.74 5.58 -0.63
CA GLN A 46 -24.02 4.31 -0.51
C GLN A 46 -23.80 3.66 -1.88
N GLU A 47 -24.82 3.66 -2.73
CA GLU A 47 -24.74 3.06 -4.07
C GLU A 47 -23.70 3.76 -4.94
N GLU A 48 -23.69 5.09 -4.95
CA GLU A 48 -22.68 5.89 -5.67
C GLU A 48 -21.27 5.61 -5.15
N SER A 49 -21.11 5.52 -3.83
CA SER A 49 -19.84 5.21 -3.17
C SER A 49 -19.30 3.85 -3.62
N GLU A 50 -20.15 2.82 -3.60
CA GLU A 50 -19.78 1.48 -4.06
C GLU A 50 -19.49 1.45 -5.56
N ASN A 51 -20.23 2.21 -6.36
CA ASN A 51 -19.98 2.33 -7.80
C ASN A 51 -18.63 3.00 -8.12
N LEU A 52 -18.19 3.97 -7.31
CA LEU A 52 -16.85 4.55 -7.43
C LEU A 52 -15.74 3.54 -7.09
N LEU A 53 -15.95 2.70 -6.07
CA LEU A 53 -15.03 1.60 -5.73
C LEU A 53 -14.93 0.60 -6.89
N ARG A 54 -16.06 0.13 -7.42
CA ARG A 54 -16.10 -0.80 -8.57
C ARG A 54 -15.38 -0.24 -9.79
N LYS A 55 -15.60 1.04 -10.10
CA LYS A 55 -14.94 1.72 -11.23
C LYS A 55 -13.42 1.78 -11.09
N SER A 56 -12.91 1.91 -9.86
CA SER A 56 -11.46 1.95 -9.63
C SER A 56 -10.78 0.63 -10.00
N VAL A 57 -11.47 -0.51 -9.84
CA VAL A 57 -10.93 -1.86 -10.10
C VAL A 57 -10.85 -2.17 -11.58
N ALA A 58 -11.77 -1.66 -12.41
CA ALA A 58 -11.84 -1.97 -13.83
C ALA A 58 -10.56 -1.64 -14.64
N ILE A 59 -9.64 -0.88 -14.07
CA ILE A 59 -8.45 -0.34 -14.73
C ILE A 59 -7.14 -0.72 -14.04
N ALA A 60 -7.14 -1.60 -13.02
CA ALA A 60 -5.93 -2.01 -12.31
C ALA A 60 -5.96 -3.46 -11.81
N PHE A 61 -4.78 -4.01 -11.58
CA PHE A 61 -4.56 -5.41 -11.18
C PHE A 61 -4.88 -5.65 -9.70
N ALA A 62 -4.44 -4.74 -8.82
CA ALA A 62 -4.57 -4.88 -7.38
C ALA A 62 -5.51 -3.83 -6.79
N ALA A 63 -6.52 -4.27 -6.02
CA ALA A 63 -7.44 -3.35 -5.34
C ALA A 63 -6.85 -2.82 -4.03
N SER A 64 -6.47 -1.53 -4.00
CA SER A 64 -5.95 -0.82 -2.84
C SER A 64 -6.98 -0.67 -1.72
N VAL A 65 -6.55 -0.98 -0.50
CA VAL A 65 -7.26 -0.73 0.74
C VAL A 65 -6.28 -0.06 1.71
N GLY A 66 -6.46 1.24 1.93
CA GLY A 66 -5.72 1.98 2.95
C GLY A 66 -6.23 1.77 4.37
N SER A 67 -5.43 2.15 5.35
CA SER A 67 -5.78 2.07 6.77
C SER A 67 -6.94 2.97 7.18
N TYR A 68 -7.48 2.74 8.38
CA TYR A 68 -8.46 3.62 9.01
C TYR A 68 -7.88 5.02 9.24
N GLY A 69 -6.59 5.12 9.61
CA GLY A 69 -5.89 6.39 9.72
C GLY A 69 -5.95 7.23 8.44
N ALA A 70 -5.84 6.59 7.26
CA ALA A 70 -5.94 7.27 5.98
C ALA A 70 -7.32 7.90 5.73
N TYR A 71 -8.39 7.32 6.29
CA TYR A 71 -9.73 7.88 6.24
C TYR A 71 -9.90 9.09 7.18
N LEU A 72 -9.27 9.07 8.36
CA LEU A 72 -9.31 10.19 9.30
C LEU A 72 -8.67 11.46 8.70
N ALA A 73 -7.67 11.28 7.83
CA ALA A 73 -7.00 12.37 7.12
C ALA A 73 -6.39 13.43 8.06
N ASP A 74 -5.95 12.98 9.23
CA ASP A 74 -5.31 13.73 10.30
C ASP A 74 -3.85 13.28 10.53
N GLY A 75 -3.33 12.41 9.65
CA GLY A 75 -1.99 11.84 9.76
C GLY A 75 -1.91 10.57 10.62
N SER A 76 -3.04 10.05 11.10
CA SER A 76 -3.06 8.83 11.91
C SER A 76 -2.55 7.58 11.17
N GLU A 77 -2.49 7.61 9.83
CA GLU A 77 -1.79 6.57 9.04
C GLU A 77 -0.25 6.56 9.26
N TYR A 78 0.31 7.62 9.86
CA TYR A 78 1.74 7.77 10.18
C TYR A 78 2.02 7.83 11.70
N SER A 79 0.97 7.87 12.54
CA SER A 79 1.08 7.68 13.98
C SER A 79 0.66 6.28 14.41
N GLY A 80 -0.31 5.66 13.71
CA GLY A 80 -0.94 4.40 14.09
C GLY A 80 -1.82 4.46 15.33
N ASP A 81 -1.98 5.65 15.93
CA ASP A 81 -2.82 5.90 17.09
C ASP A 81 -4.21 6.34 16.66
N TYR A 82 -5.20 5.50 16.94
CA TYR A 82 -6.61 5.75 16.61
C TYR A 82 -7.43 6.14 17.85
N GLY A 83 -6.79 6.25 19.02
CA GLY A 83 -7.43 6.47 20.32
C GLY A 83 -8.05 5.22 20.95
N ASP A 84 -8.28 5.30 22.27
CA ASP A 84 -8.66 4.17 23.14
C ASP A 84 -10.04 3.54 22.84
N ALA A 85 -10.89 4.24 22.09
CA ALA A 85 -12.24 3.77 21.76
C ALA A 85 -12.26 2.78 20.58
N MET A 86 -11.13 2.56 19.93
CA MET A 86 -11.03 1.74 18.73
C MET A 86 -10.61 0.32 19.08
N ASP A 87 -11.46 -0.63 18.74
CA ASP A 87 -11.22 -2.07 18.92
C ASP A 87 -11.21 -2.81 17.59
N LEU A 88 -10.90 -4.11 17.67
CA LEU A 88 -10.84 -5.01 16.52
C LEU A 88 -12.16 -5.06 15.74
N GLU A 89 -13.29 -5.14 16.43
CA GLU A 89 -14.62 -5.23 15.79
C GLU A 89 -14.99 -3.92 15.09
N PHE A 90 -14.63 -2.77 15.66
CA PHE A 90 -14.79 -1.49 14.99
C PHE A 90 -14.04 -1.46 13.66
N LEU A 91 -12.75 -1.83 13.65
CA LEU A 91 -11.93 -1.84 12.43
C LEU A 91 -12.48 -2.82 11.39
N LYS A 92 -12.92 -4.01 11.83
CA LYS A 92 -13.58 -4.98 10.95
C LYS A 92 -14.84 -4.38 10.34
N ASN A 93 -15.73 -3.81 11.14
CA ASN A 93 -16.97 -3.19 10.67
C ASN A 93 -16.71 -2.03 9.69
N PHE A 94 -15.68 -1.22 9.95
CA PHE A 94 -15.28 -0.12 9.07
C PHE A 94 -14.87 -0.62 7.68
N HIS A 95 -14.02 -1.65 7.62
CA HIS A 95 -13.44 -2.17 6.38
C HIS A 95 -14.33 -3.16 5.62
N ARG A 96 -15.15 -3.94 6.34
CA ARG A 96 -15.90 -5.09 5.84
C ARG A 96 -16.57 -4.85 4.48
N ARG A 97 -17.42 -3.82 4.39
CA ARG A 97 -18.17 -3.56 3.15
C ARG A 97 -17.25 -3.11 2.01
N ARG A 98 -16.25 -2.28 2.30
CA ARG A 98 -15.29 -1.80 1.29
C ARG A 98 -14.47 -2.95 0.72
N VAL A 99 -13.92 -3.80 1.57
CA VAL A 99 -13.12 -4.98 1.17
C VAL A 99 -13.97 -5.90 0.30
N LYS A 100 -15.20 -6.20 0.72
CA LYS A 100 -16.12 -7.04 -0.06
C LYS A 100 -16.42 -6.44 -1.44
N VAL A 101 -16.78 -5.15 -1.51
CA VAL A 101 -17.08 -4.49 -2.78
C VAL A 101 -15.88 -4.50 -3.72
N LEU A 102 -14.68 -4.22 -3.21
CA LEU A 102 -13.47 -4.24 -4.02
C LEU A 102 -13.13 -5.64 -4.51
N ALA A 103 -13.21 -6.66 -3.64
CA ALA A 103 -12.94 -8.04 -4.02
C ALA A 103 -13.96 -8.59 -5.03
N ASP A 104 -15.25 -8.30 -4.84
CA ASP A 104 -16.33 -8.72 -5.74
C ASP A 104 -16.28 -7.98 -7.11
N SER A 105 -15.46 -6.93 -7.22
CA SER A 105 -15.26 -6.20 -8.48
C SER A 105 -14.29 -6.89 -9.45
N GLY A 106 -13.70 -8.02 -9.05
CA GLY A 106 -12.82 -8.84 -9.88
C GLY A 106 -11.37 -8.34 -10.06
N PRO A 107 -10.69 -7.77 -9.05
CA PRO A 107 -9.24 -7.57 -9.13
C PRO A 107 -8.52 -8.93 -9.02
N ASP A 108 -7.27 -9.00 -9.47
CA ASP A 108 -6.44 -10.18 -9.33
C ASP A 108 -6.02 -10.42 -7.87
N LEU A 109 -5.89 -9.34 -7.08
CA LEU A 109 -5.63 -9.40 -5.63
C LEU A 109 -6.12 -8.16 -4.87
N VAL A 110 -6.18 -8.27 -3.53
CA VAL A 110 -6.39 -7.11 -2.62
C VAL A 110 -5.06 -6.64 -2.03
N ALA A 111 -4.81 -5.34 -2.09
CA ALA A 111 -3.62 -4.69 -1.56
C ALA A 111 -3.94 -3.94 -0.26
N PHE A 112 -3.73 -4.58 0.90
CA PHE A 112 -3.74 -3.86 2.18
C PHE A 112 -2.41 -3.12 2.33
N GLU A 113 -2.44 -1.80 2.27
CA GLU A 113 -1.22 -0.99 2.25
C GLU A 113 -1.20 0.08 3.33
N THR A 114 0.01 0.42 3.78
CA THR A 114 0.26 1.38 4.87
C THR A 114 -0.52 1.01 6.15
N VAL A 115 -0.49 -0.28 6.52
CA VAL A 115 -1.09 -0.77 7.77
C VAL A 115 -0.21 -0.31 8.94
N PRO A 116 -0.69 0.55 9.85
CA PRO A 116 0.19 1.25 10.77
C PRO A 116 0.29 0.60 12.16
N ASN A 117 -0.58 -0.36 12.47
CA ASN A 117 -0.64 -1.03 13.77
C ASN A 117 -1.04 -2.51 13.65
N LYS A 118 -0.78 -3.25 14.72
CA LYS A 118 -1.07 -4.69 14.83
C LYS A 118 -2.56 -5.00 14.79
N LEU A 119 -3.37 -4.18 15.46
CA LEU A 119 -4.81 -4.40 15.59
C LEU A 119 -5.53 -4.38 14.22
N GLU A 120 -5.12 -3.48 13.33
CA GLU A 120 -5.68 -3.39 11.99
C GLU A 120 -5.18 -4.50 11.06
N ALA A 121 -3.94 -4.96 11.26
CA ALA A 121 -3.44 -6.16 10.60
C ALA A 121 -4.29 -7.39 10.94
N GLU A 122 -4.64 -7.56 12.23
CA GLU A 122 -5.56 -8.61 12.69
C GLU A 122 -6.95 -8.45 12.08
N ALA A 123 -7.49 -7.23 12.03
CA ALA A 123 -8.80 -6.95 11.42
C ALA A 123 -8.85 -7.40 9.96
N PHE A 124 -7.85 -7.03 9.14
CA PHE A 124 -7.79 -7.44 7.75
C PHE A 124 -7.64 -8.95 7.57
N ALA A 125 -6.76 -9.59 8.34
CA ALA A 125 -6.56 -11.04 8.26
C ALA A 125 -7.84 -11.81 8.59
N GLN A 126 -8.61 -11.37 9.60
CA GLN A 126 -9.89 -11.99 9.96
C GLN A 126 -10.98 -11.72 8.92
N LEU A 127 -11.07 -10.50 8.38
CA LEU A 127 -12.06 -10.15 7.36
C LEU A 127 -11.93 -11.00 6.09
N LEU A 128 -10.72 -11.34 5.68
CA LEU A 128 -10.51 -12.20 4.51
C LEU A 128 -11.20 -13.56 4.68
N GLU A 129 -11.20 -14.12 5.88
CA GLU A 129 -11.86 -15.39 6.19
C GLU A 129 -13.36 -15.22 6.42
N GLU A 130 -13.77 -14.24 7.23
CA GLU A 130 -15.18 -13.99 7.58
C GLU A 130 -16.06 -13.64 6.38
N GLU A 131 -15.52 -12.87 5.43
CA GLU A 131 -16.26 -12.43 4.24
C GLU A 131 -16.13 -13.38 3.04
N ASP A 132 -15.47 -14.52 3.24
CA ASP A 132 -15.16 -15.52 2.20
C ASP A 132 -14.50 -14.90 0.96
N ILE A 133 -13.49 -14.05 1.18
CA ILE A 133 -12.75 -13.41 0.08
C ILE A 133 -11.91 -14.49 -0.62
N ASN A 134 -12.19 -14.75 -1.90
CA ASN A 134 -11.64 -15.88 -2.66
C ASN A 134 -10.47 -15.52 -3.60
N ILE A 135 -10.00 -14.28 -3.52
CA ILE A 135 -8.81 -13.79 -4.24
C ILE A 135 -7.64 -13.60 -3.26
N PRO A 136 -6.39 -13.71 -3.72
CA PRO A 136 -5.23 -13.47 -2.87
C PRO A 136 -5.16 -12.01 -2.40
N ALA A 137 -4.39 -11.77 -1.34
CA ALA A 137 -4.09 -10.43 -0.84
C ALA A 137 -2.60 -10.28 -0.53
N TRP A 138 -2.09 -9.05 -0.47
CA TRP A 138 -0.86 -8.76 0.26
C TRP A 138 -1.15 -7.80 1.40
N MET A 139 -0.20 -7.74 2.34
CA MET A 139 -0.25 -6.78 3.45
C MET A 139 1.10 -6.08 3.58
N SER A 140 1.10 -4.75 3.53
CA SER A 140 2.31 -3.96 3.78
C SER A 140 2.13 -2.95 4.90
N PHE A 141 3.23 -2.77 5.62
CA PHE A 141 3.33 -1.89 6.78
C PHE A 141 4.18 -0.67 6.46
N ASN A 142 4.14 0.35 7.31
CA ASN A 142 5.04 1.50 7.25
C ASN A 142 5.78 1.68 8.58
N SER A 143 6.98 2.24 8.50
CA SER A 143 7.85 2.52 9.65
C SER A 143 8.42 3.93 9.53
N LYS A 144 8.59 4.59 10.68
CA LYS A 144 9.20 5.93 10.77
C LYS A 144 10.62 5.91 11.35
N ASP A 145 10.97 4.85 12.06
CA ASP A 145 12.26 4.67 12.74
C ASP A 145 13.14 3.55 12.15
N GLY A 146 12.57 2.72 11.26
CA GLY A 146 13.26 1.59 10.66
C GLY A 146 13.34 0.35 11.54
N VAL A 147 12.53 0.28 12.60
CA VAL A 147 12.46 -0.85 13.53
C VAL A 147 11.04 -1.38 13.64
N ASP A 148 10.11 -0.52 14.07
CA ASP A 148 8.74 -0.88 14.40
C ASP A 148 7.76 -0.28 13.38
N VAL A 149 6.50 -0.74 13.41
CA VAL A 149 5.46 -0.05 12.64
C VAL A 149 5.16 1.31 13.30
N VAL A 150 4.52 2.23 12.57
CA VAL A 150 4.42 3.61 13.04
C VAL A 150 3.69 3.81 14.37
N SER A 151 2.83 2.87 14.79
CA SER A 151 2.21 2.82 16.12
C SER A 151 3.17 2.51 17.27
N GLY A 152 4.35 1.97 16.97
CA GLY A 152 5.26 1.39 17.94
C GLY A 152 5.05 -0.11 18.18
N ASP A 153 4.09 -0.75 17.49
CA ASP A 153 3.98 -2.21 17.51
C ASP A 153 5.18 -2.86 16.81
N SER A 154 5.58 -4.04 17.30
CA SER A 154 6.67 -4.79 16.70
C SER A 154 6.33 -5.21 15.26
N LEU A 155 7.15 -4.80 14.29
CA LEU A 155 6.97 -5.19 12.89
C LEU A 155 6.96 -6.71 12.68
N PRO A 156 7.90 -7.50 13.27
CA PRO A 156 7.82 -8.96 13.23
C PRO A 156 6.50 -9.55 13.73
N GLU A 157 5.90 -8.99 14.79
CA GLU A 157 4.60 -9.47 15.27
C GLU A 157 3.47 -9.17 14.29
N CYS A 158 3.47 -7.97 13.69
CA CYS A 158 2.51 -7.59 12.65
C CYS A 158 2.62 -8.51 11.42
N VAL A 159 3.84 -8.80 10.98
CA VAL A 159 4.09 -9.73 9.88
C VAL A 159 3.69 -11.16 10.24
N ALA A 160 3.86 -11.60 11.49
CA ALA A 160 3.46 -12.95 11.90
C ALA A 160 1.94 -13.18 11.74
N ILE A 161 1.11 -12.15 11.99
CA ILE A 161 -0.33 -12.21 11.71
C ILE A 161 -0.56 -12.44 10.22
N ALA A 162 0.11 -11.64 9.38
CA ALA A 162 0.01 -11.76 7.93
C ALA A 162 0.53 -13.12 7.43
N GLN A 163 1.58 -13.67 8.05
CA GLN A 163 2.13 -15.00 7.74
C GLN A 163 1.11 -16.12 7.98
N LEU A 164 0.34 -16.06 9.07
CA LEU A 164 -0.62 -17.09 9.45
C LEU A 164 -1.86 -17.14 8.54
N CYS A 165 -2.26 -16.00 7.96
CA CYS A 165 -3.39 -15.94 7.03
C CYS A 165 -2.99 -16.50 5.65
N LYS A 166 -3.64 -17.59 5.19
CA LYS A 166 -3.32 -18.22 3.90
C LYS A 166 -3.68 -17.37 2.68
N LYS A 167 -4.72 -16.54 2.82
CA LYS A 167 -5.19 -15.62 1.76
C LYS A 167 -4.21 -14.47 1.54
N ILE A 168 -3.39 -14.13 2.53
CA ILE A 168 -2.27 -13.20 2.35
C ILE A 168 -1.10 -13.96 1.72
N VAL A 169 -0.74 -13.64 0.48
CA VAL A 169 0.30 -14.35 -0.29
C VAL A 169 1.65 -13.63 -0.29
N ALA A 170 1.70 -12.36 0.09
CA ALA A 170 2.91 -11.57 0.19
C ALA A 170 2.82 -10.55 1.34
N VAL A 171 3.97 -10.18 1.92
CA VAL A 171 4.06 -9.22 3.03
C VAL A 171 5.15 -8.19 2.77
N GLY A 172 5.00 -6.96 3.24
CA GLY A 172 5.88 -5.90 2.74
C GLY A 172 5.99 -4.65 3.58
N ILE A 173 6.77 -3.72 3.04
CA ILE A 173 6.92 -2.37 3.58
C ILE A 173 6.66 -1.36 2.46
N ASN A 174 5.82 -0.37 2.74
CA ASN A 174 5.60 0.76 1.86
C ASN A 174 5.62 2.09 2.63
N CYS A 175 5.62 3.19 1.88
CA CYS A 175 5.57 4.56 2.40
C CYS A 175 6.62 4.88 3.50
N THR A 176 7.72 4.10 3.52
CA THR A 176 8.84 4.24 4.44
C THR A 176 10.05 4.81 3.68
N PRO A 177 10.89 5.67 4.29
CA PRO A 177 12.09 6.15 3.64
C PRO A 177 13.05 5.03 3.17
N PRO A 178 13.63 5.11 1.96
CA PRO A 178 14.50 4.08 1.37
C PRO A 178 15.64 3.60 2.28
N ARG A 179 16.20 4.51 3.10
CA ARG A 179 17.31 4.25 4.03
C ARG A 179 17.00 3.18 5.08
N PHE A 180 15.73 3.01 5.46
CA PHE A 180 15.33 2.06 6.51
C PHE A 180 14.99 0.67 5.95
N ILE A 181 14.68 0.59 4.65
CA ILE A 181 14.09 -0.62 4.05
C ILE A 181 14.98 -1.86 4.21
N ARG A 182 16.30 -1.73 4.08
CA ARG A 182 17.20 -2.90 4.15
C ARG A 182 17.05 -3.64 5.48
N ASP A 183 17.12 -2.90 6.59
CA ASP A 183 17.08 -3.50 7.92
C ASP A 183 15.68 -4.03 8.25
N LEU A 184 14.63 -3.35 7.76
CA LEU A 184 13.25 -3.83 7.85
C LEU A 184 13.06 -5.15 7.09
N ILE A 185 13.62 -5.32 5.87
CA ILE A 185 13.55 -6.62 5.16
C ILE A 185 14.22 -7.72 5.98
N LEU A 186 15.40 -7.45 6.56
CA LEU A 186 16.11 -8.43 7.38
C LEU A 186 15.28 -8.84 8.60
N SER A 187 14.61 -7.89 9.25
CA SER A 187 13.69 -8.13 10.36
C SER A 187 12.50 -9.01 9.94
N VAL A 188 11.80 -8.63 8.87
CA VAL A 188 10.63 -9.34 8.32
C VAL A 188 10.97 -10.78 7.93
N LYS A 189 12.13 -11.03 7.33
CA LYS A 189 12.56 -12.38 6.92
C LYS A 189 12.69 -13.38 8.06
N THR A 190 12.82 -12.91 9.30
CA THR A 190 12.92 -13.81 10.46
C THR A 190 11.59 -14.51 10.78
N VAL A 191 10.46 -13.96 10.30
CA VAL A 191 9.11 -14.41 10.66
C VAL A 191 8.23 -14.80 9.48
N THR A 192 8.69 -14.66 8.25
CA THR A 192 7.91 -15.01 7.04
C THR A 192 8.71 -15.79 6.01
N THR A 193 8.01 -16.67 5.32
CA THR A 193 8.48 -17.36 4.11
C THR A 193 7.82 -16.81 2.83
N LYS A 194 6.91 -15.83 2.97
CA LYS A 194 6.19 -15.23 1.86
C LYS A 194 7.09 -14.26 1.09
N PRO A 195 6.86 -14.06 -0.22
CA PRO A 195 7.50 -13.00 -0.98
C PRO A 195 7.41 -11.65 -0.28
N ILE A 196 8.52 -10.91 -0.28
CA ILE A 196 8.61 -9.60 0.36
C ILE A 196 8.44 -8.50 -0.69
N LEU A 197 7.40 -7.66 -0.54
CA LEU A 197 7.16 -6.52 -1.44
C LEU A 197 7.60 -5.21 -0.81
N ILE A 198 8.31 -4.38 -1.57
CA ILE A 198 8.86 -3.10 -1.10
C ILE A 198 8.52 -1.99 -2.09
N TYR A 199 7.83 -0.96 -1.61
CA TYR A 199 7.54 0.23 -2.42
C TYR A 199 7.64 1.47 -1.52
N PRO A 200 8.87 1.96 -1.27
CA PRO A 200 9.09 3.06 -0.35
C PRO A 200 8.64 4.39 -0.95
N ASN A 201 8.54 5.41 -0.11
CA ASN A 201 8.44 6.79 -0.62
C ASN A 201 9.79 7.21 -1.23
N SER A 202 9.84 8.36 -1.90
CA SER A 202 11.09 8.90 -2.46
C SER A 202 12.12 9.38 -1.41
N GLY A 203 11.81 9.29 -0.11
CA GLY A 203 12.72 9.58 1.00
C GLY A 203 12.34 10.79 1.83
N GLU A 204 11.56 11.73 1.29
CA GLU A 204 11.14 12.87 2.08
C GLU A 204 9.98 12.55 3.05
N SER A 205 9.75 13.43 4.04
CA SER A 205 8.73 13.23 5.08
C SER A 205 7.42 13.97 4.78
N TYR A 206 6.27 13.42 5.19
CA TYR A 206 4.96 14.07 5.10
C TYR A 206 4.64 14.83 6.39
N ASP A 207 4.12 16.04 6.26
CA ASP A 207 3.63 16.89 7.34
C ASP A 207 2.10 16.88 7.30
N ALA A 208 1.48 16.28 8.34
CA ALA A 208 0.03 16.11 8.42
C ALA A 208 -0.72 17.41 8.72
N ASP A 209 -0.11 18.32 9.49
CA ASP A 209 -0.71 19.62 9.84
C ASP A 209 -0.81 20.52 8.61
N ARG A 210 0.25 20.52 7.80
CA ARG A 210 0.34 21.32 6.58
C ARG A 210 -0.21 20.62 5.34
N LYS A 211 -0.44 19.30 5.43
CA LYS A 211 -0.84 18.44 4.31
C LYS A 211 0.14 18.54 3.13
N GLU A 212 1.43 18.61 3.45
CA GLU A 212 2.49 18.82 2.47
C GLU A 212 3.67 17.88 2.69
N TRP A 213 4.46 17.73 1.63
CA TRP A 213 5.64 16.89 1.59
C TRP A 213 6.89 17.76 1.73
N VAL A 214 7.73 17.50 2.74
CA VAL A 214 8.89 18.36 3.08
C VAL A 214 10.15 17.90 2.35
N GLN A 215 10.66 18.71 1.40
CA GLN A 215 11.72 18.31 0.44
C GLN A 215 13.09 17.94 1.02
N ASN A 216 13.46 18.45 2.20
CA ASN A 216 14.86 18.43 2.67
C ASN A 216 15.40 17.07 3.15
N THR A 217 14.69 15.96 2.92
CA THR A 217 15.12 14.60 3.32
C THR A 217 15.01 13.55 2.20
N GLY A 218 14.70 13.97 0.97
CA GLY A 218 14.52 13.09 -0.20
C GLY A 218 15.81 12.46 -0.72
N VAL A 219 15.63 11.36 -1.45
CA VAL A 219 16.69 10.62 -2.15
C VAL A 219 16.53 10.89 -3.65
N SER A 220 17.61 11.18 -4.37
CA SER A 220 17.52 11.38 -5.82
C SER A 220 17.11 10.09 -6.55
N ASP A 221 16.53 10.17 -7.75
CA ASP A 221 16.18 8.97 -8.54
C ASP A 221 17.38 8.03 -8.75
N THR A 222 18.58 8.61 -8.95
CA THR A 222 19.84 7.85 -9.08
C THR A 222 20.24 7.13 -7.78
N ASP A 223 19.98 7.74 -6.63
CA ASP A 223 20.24 7.11 -5.33
C ASP A 223 19.20 6.02 -5.03
N PHE A 224 17.93 6.21 -5.43
CA PHE A 224 16.85 5.22 -5.26
C PHE A 224 17.21 3.89 -5.93
N VAL A 225 17.74 3.93 -7.15
CA VAL A 225 18.22 2.74 -7.89
C VAL A 225 19.31 1.98 -7.12
N SER A 226 20.24 2.70 -6.47
CA SER A 226 21.31 2.06 -5.70
C SER A 226 20.78 1.22 -4.53
N TYR A 227 19.60 1.58 -4.01
CA TYR A 227 18.94 0.83 -2.95
C TYR A 227 18.24 -0.44 -3.46
N VAL A 228 17.65 -0.41 -4.66
CA VAL A 228 16.92 -1.55 -5.25
C VAL A 228 17.77 -2.82 -5.24
N ASN A 229 19.01 -2.75 -5.70
CA ASN A 229 19.93 -3.89 -5.70
C ASN A 229 20.15 -4.45 -4.28
N LYS A 230 20.42 -3.55 -3.32
CA LYS A 230 20.63 -3.91 -1.91
C LYS A 230 19.39 -4.56 -1.29
N TRP A 231 18.19 -4.13 -1.67
CA TRP A 231 16.94 -4.71 -1.19
C TRP A 231 16.72 -6.12 -1.75
N CYS A 232 16.95 -6.31 -3.04
CA CYS A 232 16.83 -7.62 -3.65
C CYS A 232 17.86 -8.61 -3.10
N GLU A 233 19.10 -8.18 -2.84
CA GLU A 233 20.14 -9.00 -2.20
C GLU A 233 19.72 -9.51 -0.82
N VAL A 234 19.02 -8.69 -0.04
CA VAL A 234 18.55 -9.11 1.29
C VAL A 234 17.21 -9.83 1.25
N GLY A 235 16.50 -9.87 0.12
CA GLY A 235 15.34 -10.75 -0.10
C GLY A 235 14.04 -10.08 -0.56
N ALA A 236 14.07 -8.83 -1.01
CA ALA A 236 12.91 -8.23 -1.68
C ALA A 236 12.60 -8.99 -2.99
N SER A 237 11.33 -9.37 -3.16
CA SER A 237 10.82 -10.12 -4.30
C SER A 237 10.00 -9.25 -5.27
N LEU A 238 9.31 -8.23 -4.74
CA LEU A 238 8.61 -7.22 -5.54
C LEU A 238 9.12 -5.84 -5.13
N VAL A 239 9.39 -4.97 -6.11
CA VAL A 239 9.90 -3.63 -5.86
C VAL A 239 9.10 -2.61 -6.67
N GLY A 240 8.67 -1.54 -6.02
CA GLY A 240 7.93 -0.44 -6.64
C GLY A 240 8.23 0.89 -5.97
N GLY A 241 7.29 1.82 -6.06
CA GLY A 241 7.37 3.14 -5.44
C GLY A 241 6.03 3.57 -4.85
N CYS A 242 6.09 4.37 -3.78
CA CYS A 242 4.92 4.96 -3.14
C CYS A 242 4.97 6.49 -3.34
N CYS A 243 4.78 7.27 -2.29
CA CYS A 243 4.61 8.71 -2.42
C CYS A 243 5.80 9.41 -3.08
N ARG A 244 5.45 10.31 -4.04
CA ARG A 244 6.34 11.11 -4.90
C ARG A 244 7.34 10.32 -5.76
N THR A 245 7.21 9.01 -5.81
CA THR A 245 7.79 8.26 -6.91
C THR A 245 7.00 8.55 -8.19
N THR A 246 7.64 8.32 -9.34
CA THR A 246 7.07 8.65 -10.65
C THR A 246 7.28 7.50 -11.63
N PRO A 247 6.68 7.55 -12.84
CA PRO A 247 7.02 6.62 -13.91
C PRO A 247 8.54 6.58 -14.22
N ASN A 248 9.29 7.67 -14.02
CA ASN A 248 10.74 7.64 -14.18
C ASN A 248 11.43 6.76 -13.13
N THR A 249 10.97 6.81 -11.88
CA THR A 249 11.46 5.95 -10.80
C THR A 249 11.19 4.48 -11.14
N ILE A 250 9.98 4.14 -11.59
CA ILE A 250 9.64 2.75 -12.00
C ILE A 250 10.48 2.30 -13.20
N ARG A 251 10.70 3.17 -14.19
CA ARG A 251 11.56 2.86 -15.34
C ARG A 251 13.00 2.58 -14.91
N ALA A 252 13.49 3.28 -13.90
CA ALA A 252 14.82 3.06 -13.34
C ALA A 252 14.90 1.73 -12.57
N ILE A 253 13.87 1.37 -11.79
CA ILE A 253 13.73 0.07 -11.13
C ILE A 253 13.74 -1.05 -12.18
N TYR A 254 12.87 -0.96 -13.19
CA TYR A 254 12.74 -1.95 -14.26
C TYR A 254 14.08 -2.22 -14.93
N ARG A 255 14.79 -1.18 -15.40
CA ARG A 255 16.11 -1.32 -16.03
C ARG A 255 17.12 -2.02 -15.12
N THR A 256 17.10 -1.69 -13.83
CA THR A 256 18.01 -2.29 -12.85
C THR A 256 17.72 -3.77 -12.66
N LEU A 257 16.46 -4.16 -12.52
CA LEU A 257 16.05 -5.55 -12.36
C LEU A 257 16.29 -6.38 -13.62
N SER A 258 15.97 -5.85 -14.81
CA SER A 258 16.21 -6.55 -16.08
C SER A 258 17.70 -6.83 -16.33
N SER A 259 18.58 -5.90 -15.95
CA SER A 259 20.03 -6.10 -16.09
C SER A 259 20.57 -7.25 -15.22
N ARG A 260 19.95 -7.51 -14.06
CA ARG A 260 20.31 -8.64 -13.18
C ARG A 260 19.92 -9.98 -13.79
N SER A 261 18.75 -10.07 -14.41
CA SER A 261 18.28 -11.29 -15.07
C SER A 261 19.15 -11.68 -16.27
N SER A 262 19.86 -10.73 -16.87
CA SER A 262 20.80 -10.97 -17.99
C SER A 262 22.24 -11.26 -17.58
N ALA A 263 22.60 -11.15 -16.30
CA ALA A 263 23.96 -11.47 -15.84
C ALA A 263 24.11 -13.00 -15.68
N PRO A 264 25.16 -13.63 -16.23
CA PRO A 264 25.37 -15.06 -16.05
C PRO A 264 25.62 -15.40 -14.59
N SER A 265 24.87 -16.39 -14.09
CA SER A 265 24.99 -16.99 -12.75
C SER A 265 26.34 -17.63 -12.48
#